data_AF-A0A523X0D4-F1
#
_entry.id   AF-A0A523X0D4-F1
#
_cell.length_a   1.000
_cell.length_b   1.000
_cell.length_c   1.000
_cell.angle_alpha   90.00
_cell.angle_beta   90.00
_cell.angle_gamma   90.00
#
_symmetry.space_group_name_H-M   'P 1'
#
loop_
_entity.id
_entity.type
_entity.pdbx_description
1 polymer ?
#
loop_
_entity_poly.entity_id
_entity_poly.type
_entity_poly.pdbx_seq_one_letter_code
_entity_poly.pdbx_strand_id
1 'polypeptide(L)'
;MRNEQNSKIIDYSSALERVGGDESFLKELIDLYIEDFGEKFVQLQKAVEQENLDQVKEIGHSLKGSSGNLSLPSLQEASYQMEMAGKEKNIEKAKKALTLLDQEFRQLNEFLLKNN
;
A
#
# COMPACT_ATOMS: atom_id res chain seq x y z
N MET A 1 -3.26 19.52 -12.20
CA MET A 1 -2.24 18.47 -12.42
C MET A 1 -1.54 18.02 -11.12
N ARG A 2 -0.87 18.88 -10.31
CA ARG A 2 -0.27 18.43 -9.02
C ARG A 2 -1.29 17.90 -7.99
N ASN A 3 -2.45 18.53 -7.86
CA ASN A 3 -3.46 18.13 -6.87
C ASN A 3 -4.07 16.74 -7.13
N GLU A 4 -4.27 16.36 -8.39
CA GLU A 4 -4.82 15.04 -8.77
C GLU A 4 -3.82 13.89 -8.57
N GLN A 5 -2.52 14.18 -8.63
CA GLN A 5 -1.49 13.17 -8.36
C GLN A 5 -1.34 12.95 -6.84
N ASN A 6 -1.40 14.02 -6.05
CA ASN A 6 -1.34 13.91 -4.60
C ASN A 6 -2.53 13.11 -4.04
N SER A 7 -3.75 13.35 -4.55
CA SER A 7 -4.95 12.62 -4.12
C SER A 7 -4.93 11.13 -4.47
N LYS A 8 -4.07 10.70 -5.40
CA LYS A 8 -3.86 9.27 -5.71
C LYS A 8 -2.89 8.61 -4.75
N ILE A 9 -1.91 9.37 -4.23
CA ILE A 9 -0.95 8.89 -3.24
C ILE A 9 -1.63 8.78 -1.88
N ILE A 10 -2.26 9.87 -1.44
CA ILE A 10 -3.02 9.94 -0.19
C ILE A 10 -4.20 10.91 -0.37
N ASP A 11 -5.41 10.44 -0.07
CA ASP A 11 -6.56 11.32 0.11
C ASP A 11 -6.54 11.82 1.56
N TYR A 12 -5.76 12.88 1.77
CA TYR A 12 -5.50 13.45 3.09
C TYR A 12 -6.79 13.92 3.78
N SER A 13 -7.73 14.49 3.03
CA SER A 13 -9.01 14.94 3.58
C SER A 13 -9.81 13.78 4.15
N SER A 14 -9.96 12.70 3.38
CA SER A 14 -10.66 11.49 3.84
C SER A 14 -9.91 10.78 4.97
N ALA A 15 -8.57 10.76 4.94
CA ALA A 15 -7.75 10.19 6.01
C ALA A 15 -7.91 10.96 7.32
N LEU A 16 -7.88 12.30 7.25
CA LEU A 16 -8.02 13.18 8.40
C LEU A 16 -9.44 13.12 9.01
N GLU A 17 -10.47 13.03 8.18
CA GLU A 17 -11.86 12.87 8.64
C GLU A 17 -12.02 11.57 9.47
N ARG A 18 -11.39 10.48 9.04
CA ARG A 18 -11.46 9.18 9.73
C ARG A 18 -10.85 9.17 11.12
N VAL A 19 -9.88 10.03 11.36
CA VAL A 19 -9.27 10.22 12.69
C VAL A 19 -9.90 11.40 13.45
N GLY A 20 -11.02 11.94 12.97
CA GLY A 20 -11.75 13.00 13.65
C GLY A 20 -11.07 14.37 13.60
N GLY A 21 -10.22 14.63 12.61
CA GLY A 21 -9.49 15.90 12.47
C GLY A 21 -8.15 15.95 13.20
N ASP A 22 -7.70 14.85 13.82
CA ASP A 22 -6.43 14.80 14.55
C ASP A 22 -5.25 14.50 13.61
N GLU A 23 -4.56 15.55 13.16
CA GLU A 23 -3.38 15.44 12.29
C GLU A 23 -2.23 14.69 12.96
N SER A 24 -2.07 14.82 14.28
CA SER A 24 -0.98 14.16 15.01
C SER A 24 -1.19 12.66 15.06
N PHE A 25 -2.43 12.23 15.32
CA PHE A 25 -2.80 10.83 15.31
C PHE A 25 -2.74 10.23 13.90
N LEU A 26 -3.16 10.99 12.86
CA LEU A 26 -2.99 10.55 11.47
C LEU A 26 -1.51 10.27 11.14
N LYS A 27 -0.61 11.17 11.56
CA LYS A 27 0.83 10.99 11.35
C LYS A 27 1.35 9.73 12.03
N GLU A 28 0.97 9.48 13.28
CA GLU A 28 1.35 8.24 14.00
C GLU A 28 0.88 6.98 13.27
N LEU A 29 -0.35 6.98 12.74
CA LEU A 29 -0.87 5.84 11.99
C LEU A 29 -0.14 5.64 10.65
N ILE A 30 0.25 6.73 9.98
CA ILE A 30 1.07 6.66 8.76
C ILE A 30 2.46 6.08 9.08
N ASP A 31 3.09 6.54 10.16
CA ASP A 31 4.41 6.06 10.58
C ASP A 31 4.34 4.54 10.89
N LEU A 32 3.33 4.08 11.63
CA LEU A 32 3.08 2.65 11.88
C LEU A 32 2.82 1.86 10.59
N TYR A 33 2.08 2.43 9.65
CA TYR A 33 1.81 1.79 8.36
C TYR A 33 3.09 1.60 7.53
N ILE A 34 4.01 2.57 7.54
CA ILE A 34 5.28 2.47 6.79
C ILE A 34 6.12 1.32 7.33
N GLU A 35 6.21 1.19 8.66
CA GLU A 35 6.91 0.07 9.31
C GLU A 35 6.28 -1.27 8.94
N ASP A 36 4.97 -1.40 9.12
CA ASP A 36 4.21 -2.63 8.81
C ASP A 36 4.28 -3.00 7.33
N PHE A 37 4.19 -2.01 6.44
CA PHE A 37 4.34 -2.21 5.00
C PHE A 37 5.73 -2.76 4.67
N GLY A 38 6.79 -2.21 5.26
CA GLY A 38 8.16 -2.68 5.02
C GLY A 38 8.34 -4.16 5.34
N GLU A 39 7.82 -4.60 6.50
CA GLU A 39 7.85 -6.02 6.89
C GLU A 39 7.06 -6.90 5.93
N LYS A 40 5.84 -6.50 5.60
CA LYS A 40 4.97 -7.23 4.66
C LYS A 40 5.52 -7.27 3.25
N PHE A 41 6.18 -6.20 2.80
CA PHE A 41 6.77 -6.13 1.47
C PHE A 41 7.92 -7.14 1.32
N VAL A 42 8.79 -7.27 2.33
CA VAL A 42 9.84 -8.30 2.34
C VAL A 42 9.25 -9.72 2.32
N GLN A 43 8.15 -9.95 3.05
CA GLN A 43 7.45 -11.24 3.02
C GLN A 43 6.84 -11.52 1.65
N LEU A 44 6.26 -10.49 1.00
CA LEU A 44 5.72 -10.56 -0.36
C LEU A 44 6.79 -10.89 -1.40
N GLN A 45 7.97 -10.27 -1.33
CA GLN A 45 9.09 -10.59 -2.20
C GLN A 45 9.46 -12.07 -2.11
N LYS A 46 9.62 -12.59 -0.88
CA LYS A 46 9.91 -14.02 -0.65
C LYS A 46 8.79 -14.93 -1.14
N ALA A 47 7.53 -14.58 -0.91
CA ALA A 47 6.40 -15.37 -1.34
C ALA A 47 6.32 -15.45 -2.88
N VAL A 48 6.63 -14.35 -3.59
CA VAL A 48 6.71 -14.34 -5.05
C VAL A 48 7.90 -15.17 -5.55
N GLU A 49 9.08 -15.05 -4.94
CA GLU A 49 10.26 -15.86 -5.30
C GLU A 49 10.03 -17.36 -5.13
N GLN A 50 9.26 -17.75 -4.11
CA GLN A 50 8.93 -19.15 -3.81
C GLN A 50 7.66 -19.63 -4.52
N GLU A 51 7.03 -18.78 -5.34
CA GLU A 51 5.74 -19.03 -6.00
C GLU A 51 4.61 -19.42 -5.02
N ASN A 52 4.71 -18.97 -3.76
CA ASN A 52 3.69 -19.19 -2.73
C ASN A 52 2.52 -18.22 -2.90
N LEU A 53 1.65 -18.53 -3.87
CA LEU A 53 0.55 -17.65 -4.29
C LEU A 53 -0.58 -17.54 -3.25
N ASP A 54 -0.68 -18.48 -2.31
CA ASP A 54 -1.60 -18.33 -1.17
C ASP A 54 -1.12 -17.26 -0.20
N GLN A 55 0.18 -17.25 0.12
CA GLN A 55 0.77 -16.21 0.96
C GLN A 55 0.74 -14.84 0.26
N VAL A 56 0.98 -14.78 -1.05
CA VAL A 56 0.80 -13.55 -1.84
C VAL A 56 -0.62 -12.98 -1.68
N LYS A 57 -1.64 -13.84 -1.80
CA LYS A 57 -3.04 -13.45 -1.64
C LYS A 57 -3.30 -12.88 -0.25
N GLU A 58 -2.85 -13.56 0.80
CA GLU A 58 -3.09 -13.17 2.19
C GLU A 58 -2.42 -11.84 2.55
N ILE A 59 -1.15 -11.66 2.17
CA ILE A 59 -0.44 -10.41 2.44
C ILE A 59 -1.05 -9.27 1.61
N GLY A 60 -1.39 -9.51 0.33
CA GLY A 60 -2.07 -8.54 -0.51
C GLY A 60 -3.41 -8.09 0.07
N HIS A 61 -4.22 -9.01 0.60
CA HIS A 61 -5.48 -8.70 1.28
C HIS A 61 -5.26 -7.82 2.52
N SER A 62 -4.26 -8.16 3.34
CA SER A 62 -3.94 -7.38 4.54
C SER A 62 -3.49 -5.96 4.18
N LEU A 63 -2.60 -5.80 3.20
CA LEU A 63 -2.11 -4.48 2.77
C LEU A 63 -3.20 -3.64 2.12
N LYS A 64 -4.13 -4.26 1.38
CA LYS A 64 -5.31 -3.57 0.83
C LYS A 64 -6.15 -2.97 1.96
N GLY A 65 -6.37 -3.72 3.03
CA GLY A 65 -7.12 -3.27 4.20
C GLY A 65 -6.45 -2.07 4.89
N SER A 66 -5.16 -2.19 5.21
CA SER A 66 -4.42 -1.10 5.86
C SER A 66 -4.29 0.14 4.98
N SER A 67 -4.02 -0.02 3.67
CA SER A 67 -3.99 1.09 2.70
C SER A 67 -5.34 1.80 2.61
N GLY A 68 -6.43 1.03 2.60
CA GLY A 68 -7.79 1.57 2.56
C GLY A 68 -8.21 2.27 3.84
N ASN A 69 -7.68 1.87 4.99
CA ASN A 69 -7.94 2.53 6.28
C ASN A 69 -7.34 3.93 6.32
N LEU A 70 -6.18 4.12 5.71
CA LEU A 70 -5.44 5.39 5.63
C LEU A 70 -5.72 6.20 4.37
N SER A 71 -6.71 5.79 3.58
CA SER A 71 -7.07 6.45 2.32
C SER A 71 -5.85 6.65 1.41
N LEU A 72 -5.13 5.56 1.12
CA LEU A 72 -3.97 5.51 0.21
C LEU A 72 -4.36 4.81 -1.11
N PRO A 73 -5.01 5.50 -2.07
CA PRO A 73 -5.71 4.84 -3.18
C PRO A 73 -4.79 4.02 -4.09
N SER A 74 -3.63 4.57 -4.47
CA SER A 74 -2.64 3.88 -5.29
C SER A 74 -2.13 2.59 -4.63
N LEU A 75 -1.77 2.66 -3.35
CA LEU A 75 -1.27 1.51 -2.59
C LEU A 75 -2.38 0.47 -2.35
N GLN A 76 -3.60 0.92 -2.12
CA GLN A 76 -4.76 0.05 -1.99
C GLN A 76 -5.00 -0.73 -3.28
N GLU A 77 -4.96 -0.06 -4.44
CA GLU A 77 -5.13 -0.69 -5.74
C GLU A 77 -3.99 -1.68 -6.04
N ALA A 78 -2.73 -1.28 -5.84
CA ALA A 78 -1.58 -2.17 -6.03
C ALA A 78 -1.65 -3.42 -5.13
N SER A 79 -2.09 -3.25 -3.87
CA SER A 79 -2.29 -4.36 -2.93
C SER A 79 -3.45 -5.27 -3.35
N TYR A 80 -4.52 -4.70 -3.92
CA TYR A 80 -5.60 -5.48 -4.51
C TYR A 80 -5.14 -6.30 -5.71
N GLN A 81 -4.26 -5.75 -6.57
CA GLN A 81 -3.65 -6.50 -7.66
C GLN A 81 -2.80 -7.67 -7.15
N MET A 82 -2.07 -7.51 -6.03
CA MET A 82 -1.39 -8.63 -5.37
C MET A 82 -2.36 -9.70 -4.87
N GLU A 83 -3.44 -9.29 -4.18
CA GLU A 83 -4.48 -10.21 -3.70
C GLU A 83 -5.08 -11.02 -4.85
N MET A 84 -5.42 -10.35 -5.96
CA MET A 84 -6.00 -10.97 -7.14
C MET A 84 -5.02 -11.89 -7.86
N ALA A 85 -3.75 -11.51 -7.99
CA ALA A 85 -2.73 -12.37 -8.59
C ALA A 85 -2.55 -13.68 -7.81
N GLY A 86 -2.56 -13.61 -6.47
CA GLY A 86 -2.52 -14.79 -5.61
C GLY A 86 -3.79 -15.65 -5.74
N LYS A 87 -4.97 -15.01 -5.75
CA LYS A 87 -6.28 -15.69 -5.92
C LYS A 87 -6.39 -16.41 -7.26
N GLU A 88 -5.89 -15.80 -8.33
CA GLU A 88 -5.90 -16.36 -9.69
C GLU A 88 -4.76 -17.36 -9.94
N LYS A 89 -3.87 -17.57 -8.96
CA LYS A 89 -2.67 -18.39 -9.09
C LYS A 89 -1.80 -17.99 -10.28
N ASN A 90 -1.63 -16.69 -10.51
CA ASN A 90 -0.87 -16.16 -11.63
C ASN A 90 0.41 -15.44 -11.17
N ILE A 91 1.55 -16.13 -11.32
CA ILE A 91 2.87 -15.62 -10.90
C ILE A 91 3.33 -14.39 -11.68
N GLU A 92 3.02 -14.29 -12.98
CA GLU A 92 3.41 -13.14 -13.80
C GLU A 92 2.62 -11.88 -13.43
N LYS A 93 1.35 -12.04 -13.05
CA LYS A 93 0.58 -10.94 -12.45
C LYS A 93 1.15 -10.54 -11.09
N ALA A 94 1.56 -11.51 -10.26
CA ALA A 94 2.13 -11.23 -8.94
C ALA A 94 3.45 -10.44 -9.06
N LYS A 95 4.34 -10.80 -9.98
CA LYS A 95 5.59 -10.05 -10.25
C LYS A 95 5.31 -8.62 -10.70
N LYS A 96 4.35 -8.41 -11.61
CA LYS A 96 3.97 -7.07 -12.08
C LYS A 96 3.38 -6.23 -10.96
N ALA A 97 2.47 -6.81 -10.17
CA ALA A 97 1.85 -6.12 -9.06
C ALA A 97 2.84 -5.81 -7.94
N LEU A 98 3.85 -6.66 -7.71
CA LEU A 98 4.92 -6.41 -6.73
C LEU A 98 5.77 -5.19 -7.12
N THR A 99 6.13 -5.09 -8.41
CA THR A 99 6.84 -3.92 -8.94
C THR A 99 6.01 -2.64 -8.80
N LEU A 100 4.71 -2.71 -9.13
CA LEU A 100 3.81 -1.57 -8.95
C LEU A 100 3.71 -1.16 -7.47
N LEU A 101 3.57 -2.14 -6.58
CA LEU A 101 3.47 -1.90 -5.14
C LEU A 101 4.73 -1.20 -4.58
N ASP A 102 5.94 -1.59 -5.03
CA ASP A 102 7.19 -0.88 -4.68
C ASP A 102 7.19 0.56 -5.19
N GLN A 103 6.75 0.78 -6.43
CA GLN A 103 6.68 2.11 -7.04
C GLN A 103 5.73 3.05 -6.28
N GLU A 104 4.52 2.59 -5.96
CA GLU A 104 3.54 3.40 -5.23
C GLU A 104 4.01 3.68 -3.79
N PHE A 105 4.69 2.73 -3.14
CA PHE A 105 5.25 2.96 -1.81
C PHE A 105 6.38 4.00 -1.81
N ARG A 106 7.25 3.98 -2.84
CA ARG A 106 8.26 5.03 -3.02
C ARG A 106 7.63 6.39 -3.23
N GLN A 107 6.56 6.48 -4.03
CA GLN A 107 5.83 7.74 -4.22
C GLN A 107 5.25 8.27 -2.92
N LEU A 108 4.68 7.40 -2.07
CA LEU A 108 4.21 7.79 -0.74
C LEU A 108 5.34 8.35 0.12
N ASN A 109 6.47 7.63 0.24
CA ASN A 109 7.60 8.09 1.03
C ASN A 109 8.16 9.43 0.55
N GLU A 110 8.31 9.61 -0.77
CA GLU A 110 8.73 10.88 -1.33
C GLU A 110 7.74 12.01 -1.06
N PHE A 111 6.44 11.71 -1.11
CA PHE A 111 5.40 12.67 -0.80
C PHE A 111 5.48 13.12 0.65
N LEU A 112 5.63 12.19 1.60
CA LEU A 112 5.75 12.51 3.02
C LEU A 112 7.01 13.32 3.34
N LEU A 113 8.15 13.01 2.71
CA LEU A 113 9.38 13.78 2.88
C LEU A 113 9.31 15.22 2.35
N LYS A 114 8.55 15.45 1.28
CA LYS A 114 8.38 16.79 0.68
C LYS A 114 7.40 17.69 1.44
N ASN A 115 6.56 17.10 2.30
CA ASN A 115 5.52 17.80 3.06
C ASN A 115 5.74 17.77 4.59
N ASN A 116 6.92 17.32 5.03
CA ASN A 116 7.41 17.45 6.41
C ASN A 116 8.14 18.78 6.62
#